data_AF-A0A7W8USF2-F1
#
_entry.id   AF-A0A7W8USF2-F1
#
_cell.length_a   1.000
_cell.length_b   1.000
_cell.length_c   1.000
_cell.angle_alpha   90.00
_cell.angle_beta   90.00
_cell.angle_gamma   90.00
#
_symmetry.space_group_name_H-M   'P 1'
#
loop_
_entity.id
_entity.type
_entity.pdbx_description
1 polymer ?
#
loop_
_entity_poly.entity_id
_entity_poly.type
_entity_poly.pdbx_seq_one_letter_code
_entity_poly.pdbx_strand_id
1 'polypeptide(L)'
;MPVAVCVWAVGAELAEGPLWQAAENAVYFVDIKGRRIHRLSVATDEQRTWQAPDQPGFLAPLADGTFVCGLPSGLHRFDPASGEFSKLAEVEPHLPGNRLNDGFVDARGRLWFGSMDDAEEAPSGTLYRVNEQGAAIAQDDDYVITNGPAMSPDGRTLYHNDTMRRVVYAFDVAADGTLSGKRIFAAISGDGHPDGMAVDADGFVWIALFGGWRIERYSPAGELVDQVPLPCANVTKLAFGGDDLQTVYVSTAWKGLTAVERRHQPQAGGLFSFRAPAAGQAQARCTVGFER
;
A
#
# COMPACT_ATOMS: atom_id res chain seq x y z
N MET A 1 -11.71 21.44 6.33
CA MET A 1 -10.90 20.42 5.63
C MET A 1 -9.92 19.83 6.63
N PRO A 2 -9.72 18.51 6.66
CA PRO A 2 -8.75 17.88 7.54
C PRO A 2 -7.34 18.41 7.26
N VAL A 3 -6.53 18.56 8.31
CA VAL A 3 -5.16 19.05 8.22
C VAL A 3 -4.21 17.89 8.50
N ALA A 4 -3.36 17.55 7.53
CA ALA A 4 -2.33 16.53 7.71
C ALA A 4 -1.21 17.05 8.61
N VAL A 5 -0.87 16.28 9.65
CA VAL A 5 0.21 16.56 10.61
C VAL A 5 1.30 15.52 10.43
N CYS A 6 2.55 15.97 10.28
CA CYS A 6 3.70 15.07 10.24
C CYS A 6 3.90 14.45 11.63
N VAL A 7 3.73 13.13 11.74
CA VAL A 7 3.92 12.38 12.99
C VAL A 7 5.32 11.78 13.08
N TRP A 8 5.98 11.59 11.94
CA TRP A 8 7.38 11.19 11.90
C TRP A 8 8.07 11.69 10.62
N ALA A 9 9.02 12.62 10.77
CA ALA A 9 9.85 13.12 9.68
C ALA A 9 11.01 12.14 9.36
N VAL A 10 10.68 10.90 9.00
CA VAL A 10 11.67 9.82 8.76
C VAL A 10 12.56 10.09 7.55
N GLY A 11 12.09 10.88 6.57
CA GLY A 11 12.87 11.27 5.40
C GLY A 11 13.17 10.10 4.46
N ALA A 12 12.22 9.17 4.36
CA ALA A 12 12.32 7.96 3.55
C ALA A 12 12.31 8.27 2.04
N GLU A 13 13.09 7.50 1.28
CA GLU A 13 13.21 7.69 -0.16
C GLU A 13 11.90 7.39 -0.87
N LEU A 14 11.32 6.22 -0.58
CA LEU A 14 10.03 5.80 -1.10
C LEU A 14 9.27 5.10 0.03
N ALA A 15 8.73 5.88 0.96
CA ALA A 15 7.89 5.31 2.02
C ALA A 15 6.61 4.76 1.42
N GLU A 16 6.22 3.54 1.78
CA GLU A 16 5.07 2.84 1.21
C GLU A 16 4.44 1.88 2.22
N GLY A 17 3.29 1.31 1.84
CA GLY A 17 2.66 0.22 2.58
C GLY A 17 2.37 0.51 4.06
N PRO A 18 1.91 1.73 4.47
CA PRO A 18 1.48 1.94 5.84
C PRO A 18 0.36 0.95 6.18
N LEU A 19 0.46 0.34 7.35
CA LEU A 19 -0.57 -0.53 7.90
C LEU A 19 -0.71 -0.27 9.40
N TRP A 20 -1.93 -0.44 9.89
CA TRP A 20 -2.25 -0.32 11.32
C TRP A 20 -2.21 -1.70 12.00
N GLN A 21 -1.31 -1.87 12.97
CA GLN A 21 -1.26 -3.04 13.83
C GLN A 21 -1.96 -2.72 15.17
N ALA A 22 -3.27 -2.97 15.22
CA ALA A 22 -4.12 -2.65 16.36
C ALA A 22 -3.64 -3.30 17.68
N ALA A 23 -3.13 -4.53 17.63
CA ALA A 23 -2.66 -5.26 18.80
C ALA A 23 -1.46 -4.57 19.50
N GLU A 24 -0.75 -3.71 18.77
CA GLU A 24 0.44 -3.01 19.26
C GLU A 24 0.25 -1.50 19.40
N ASN A 25 -0.90 -0.96 18.99
CA ASN A 25 -1.09 0.47 18.77
C ASN A 25 0.07 1.07 17.97
N ALA A 26 0.35 0.50 16.80
CA ALA A 26 1.50 0.88 15.99
C ALA A 26 1.19 0.91 14.50
N VAL A 27 1.87 1.82 13.81
CA VAL A 27 1.90 1.89 12.35
C VAL A 27 3.20 1.28 11.87
N TYR A 28 3.11 0.30 10.98
CA TYR A 28 4.24 -0.22 10.23
C TYR A 28 4.20 0.32 8.81
N PHE A 29 5.35 0.53 8.20
CA PHE A 29 5.48 0.92 6.79
C PHE A 29 6.88 0.57 6.28
N VAL A 30 7.09 0.62 4.97
CA VAL A 30 8.37 0.31 4.33
C VAL A 30 9.00 1.56 3.73
N ASP A 31 10.31 1.57 3.55
CA ASP A 31 11.02 2.45 2.62
C ASP A 31 11.62 1.56 1.53
N ILE A 32 10.96 1.50 0.36
CA ILE A 32 11.28 0.54 -0.71
C ILE A 32 12.73 0.74 -1.16
N LYS A 33 13.08 1.97 -1.54
CA LYS A 33 14.41 2.31 -2.07
C LYS A 33 15.47 2.44 -0.97
N GLY A 34 15.07 2.89 0.22
CA GLY A 34 15.94 2.87 1.41
C GLY A 34 16.19 1.48 1.98
N ARG A 35 15.46 0.45 1.52
CA ARG A 35 15.49 -0.94 2.00
C ARG A 35 15.27 -1.06 3.51
N ARG A 36 14.25 -0.38 4.03
CA ARG A 36 13.95 -0.38 5.46
C ARG A 36 12.51 -0.73 5.73
N ILE A 37 12.28 -1.27 6.92
CA ILE A 37 10.97 -1.39 7.53
C ILE A 37 10.95 -0.46 8.73
N HIS A 38 9.87 0.26 8.93
CA HIS A 38 9.68 1.21 10.01
C HIS A 38 8.45 0.84 10.85
N ARG A 39 8.51 1.16 12.14
CA ARG A 39 7.40 1.04 13.07
C ARG A 39 7.35 2.28 13.95
N LEU A 40 6.17 2.88 14.09
CA LEU A 40 5.87 3.93 15.05
C LEU A 40 4.79 3.42 16.02
N SER A 41 5.11 3.32 17.31
CA SER A 41 4.06 3.18 18.33
C SER A 41 3.40 4.52 18.57
N VAL A 42 2.08 4.58 18.42
CA VAL A 42 1.32 5.82 18.60
C VAL A 42 0.97 6.09 20.06
N ALA A 43 1.15 5.08 20.93
CA ALA A 43 0.94 5.22 22.37
C ALA A 43 2.18 5.78 23.10
N THR A 44 3.38 5.52 22.59
CA THR A 44 4.65 5.85 23.27
C THR A 44 5.60 6.72 22.43
N ASP A 45 5.25 7.02 21.18
CA ASP A 45 6.12 7.64 20.17
C ASP A 45 7.41 6.84 19.87
N GLU A 46 7.50 5.58 20.32
CA GLU A 46 8.66 4.74 20.05
C GLU A 46 8.77 4.43 18.56
N GLN A 47 9.93 4.75 17.98
CA GLN A 47 10.28 4.49 16.60
C GLN A 47 11.28 3.32 16.52
N ARG A 48 11.00 2.35 15.65
CA ARG A 48 11.92 1.26 15.32
C ARG A 48 12.12 1.18 13.81
N THR A 49 13.31 0.75 13.42
CA THR A 49 13.68 0.56 12.02
C THR A 49 14.51 -0.71 11.88
N TRP A 50 14.19 -1.51 10.87
CA TRP A 50 14.93 -2.72 10.50
C TRP A 50 15.48 -2.55 9.09
N GLN A 51 16.66 -3.12 8.84
CA GLN A 51 17.24 -3.22 7.51
C GLN A 51 16.65 -4.44 6.79
N ALA A 52 16.04 -4.22 5.63
CA ALA A 52 15.60 -5.31 4.76
C ALA A 52 16.78 -5.78 3.88
N PRO A 53 16.82 -7.07 3.48
CA PRO A 53 17.88 -7.60 2.62
C PRO A 53 17.81 -7.06 1.18
N ASP A 54 16.64 -6.60 0.75
CA ASP A 54 16.39 -5.99 -0.56
C ASP A 54 15.20 -5.01 -0.45
N GLN A 55 14.65 -4.52 -1.56
CA GLN A 55 13.55 -3.54 -1.63
C GLN A 55 12.22 -4.10 -1.09
N PRO A 56 11.77 -3.74 0.13
CA PRO A 56 10.52 -4.24 0.69
C PRO A 56 9.34 -3.44 0.14
N GLY A 57 8.48 -4.06 -0.68
CA GLY A 57 7.33 -3.40 -1.31
C GLY A 57 6.14 -3.21 -0.36
N PHE A 58 5.83 -4.23 0.45
CA PHE A 58 4.70 -4.21 1.37
C PHE A 58 4.94 -5.12 2.58
N LEU A 59 4.08 -4.97 3.60
CA LEU A 59 3.94 -5.91 4.70
C LEU A 59 2.48 -6.39 4.81
N ALA A 60 2.29 -7.68 5.09
CA ALA A 60 0.99 -8.29 5.32
C ALA A 60 1.02 -9.04 6.66
N PRO A 61 0.21 -8.63 7.66
CA PRO A 61 0.28 -9.21 9.01
C PRO A 61 -0.11 -10.69 9.04
N LEU A 62 0.60 -11.48 9.83
CA LEU A 62 0.26 -12.88 10.14
C LEU A 62 -0.30 -13.00 11.56
N ALA A 63 -0.92 -14.13 11.88
CA ALA A 63 -1.57 -14.35 13.18
C ALA A 63 -0.59 -14.39 14.37
N ASP A 64 0.67 -14.79 14.12
CA ASP A 64 1.73 -14.95 15.12
C ASP A 64 2.53 -13.66 15.41
N GLY A 65 2.12 -12.53 14.83
CA GLY A 65 2.79 -11.23 15.01
C GLY A 65 3.94 -10.96 14.04
N THR A 66 4.27 -11.90 13.16
CA THR A 66 5.19 -11.66 12.04
C THR A 66 4.45 -11.14 10.81
N PHE A 67 5.17 -10.89 9.72
CA PHE A 67 4.60 -10.38 8.47
C PHE A 67 5.06 -11.21 7.27
N VAL A 68 4.22 -11.31 6.24
CA VAL A 68 4.72 -11.54 4.88
C VAL A 68 5.22 -10.20 4.35
N CYS A 69 6.43 -10.19 3.80
CA CYS A 69 7.08 -9.06 3.15
C CYS A 69 7.30 -9.39 1.67
N GLY A 70 6.89 -8.50 0.78
CA GLY A 70 7.20 -8.59 -0.64
C GLY A 70 8.60 -8.06 -0.93
N LEU A 71 9.50 -8.91 -1.41
CA LEU A 71 10.84 -8.54 -1.89
C LEU A 71 10.96 -8.85 -3.40
N PRO A 72 11.96 -8.33 -4.12
CA PRO A 72 12.13 -8.63 -5.56
C PRO A 72 12.24 -10.12 -5.86
N SER A 73 12.81 -10.91 -4.93
CA SER A 73 12.93 -12.37 -5.07
C SER A 73 11.67 -13.18 -4.72
N GLY A 74 10.58 -12.50 -4.32
CA GLY A 74 9.30 -13.11 -3.97
C GLY A 74 8.82 -12.78 -2.55
N LEU A 75 8.02 -13.67 -1.98
CA LEU A 75 7.42 -13.49 -0.66
C LEU A 75 8.34 -14.05 0.42
N HIS A 76 8.57 -13.27 1.47
CA HIS A 76 9.38 -13.64 2.63
C HIS A 76 8.60 -13.42 3.91
N ARG A 77 8.86 -14.20 4.94
CA ARG A 77 8.41 -13.93 6.30
C ARG A 77 9.42 -13.02 6.97
N PHE A 78 8.94 -11.93 7.56
CA PHE A 78 9.70 -10.98 8.37
C PHE A 78 9.25 -11.06 9.82
N ASP A 79 10.19 -11.32 10.73
CA ASP A 79 9.96 -11.32 12.17
C ASP A 79 10.51 -10.02 12.80
N PRO A 80 9.65 -9.13 13.31
CA PRO A 80 10.09 -7.86 13.92
C PRO A 80 10.84 -8.05 15.25
N ALA A 81 10.70 -9.20 15.93
CA ALA A 81 11.39 -9.47 17.19
C ALA A 81 12.87 -9.79 16.99
N SER A 82 13.19 -10.59 15.96
CA SER A 82 14.56 -10.96 15.61
C SER A 82 15.17 -10.06 14.52
N GLY A 83 14.34 -9.46 13.67
CA GLY A 83 14.75 -8.75 12.47
C GLY A 83 15.07 -9.67 11.28
N GLU A 84 14.80 -10.97 11.39
CA GLU A 84 15.16 -11.96 10.37
C GLU A 84 14.13 -12.07 9.24
N PHE A 85 14.61 -12.50 8.07
CA PHE A 85 13.81 -12.78 6.89
C PHE A 85 14.00 -14.22 6.44
N SER A 86 12.91 -14.90 6.08
CA SER A 86 12.95 -16.25 5.51
C SER A 86 12.03 -16.37 4.29
N LYS A 87 12.52 -17.01 3.22
CA LYS A 87 11.78 -17.12 1.96
C LYS A 87 10.55 -18.04 2.12
N LEU A 88 9.40 -17.57 1.66
CA LEU A 88 8.13 -18.32 1.66
C LEU A 88 7.81 -18.84 0.25
N ALA A 89 7.90 -17.98 -0.77
CA ALA A 89 7.57 -18.32 -2.14
C ALA A 89 8.39 -17.50 -3.14
N GLU A 90 8.71 -18.10 -4.28
CA GLU A 90 9.24 -17.37 -5.44
C GLU A 90 8.12 -16.70 -6.21
N VAL A 91 8.40 -15.50 -6.72
CA VAL A 91 7.52 -14.78 -7.63
C VAL A 91 8.38 -14.30 -8.81
N GLU A 92 7.90 -14.54 -10.02
CA GLU A 92 8.52 -14.06 -11.26
C GLU A 92 10.05 -14.31 -11.40
N PRO A 93 10.59 -15.52 -11.12
CA PRO A 93 12.04 -15.76 -11.23
C PRO A 93 12.60 -15.57 -12.66
N HIS A 94 11.71 -15.47 -13.66
CA HIS A 94 12.02 -15.23 -15.06
C HIS A 94 12.04 -13.73 -15.44
N LEU A 95 11.67 -12.82 -14.53
CA LEU A 95 11.66 -11.36 -14.72
C LEU A 95 12.54 -10.68 -13.66
N PRO A 96 13.88 -10.80 -13.72
CA PRO A 96 14.77 -10.25 -12.69
C PRO A 96 14.80 -8.71 -12.63
N GLY A 97 14.22 -8.01 -13.61
CA GLY A 97 14.01 -6.56 -13.57
C GLY A 97 12.73 -6.14 -12.87
N ASN A 98 11.84 -7.08 -12.55
CA ASN A 98 10.63 -6.79 -11.79
C ASN A 98 10.92 -6.76 -10.29
N ARG A 99 10.08 -6.03 -9.56
CA ARG A 99 9.95 -6.11 -8.11
C ARG A 99 8.48 -6.18 -7.70
N LEU A 100 8.25 -6.63 -6.47
CA LEU A 100 6.94 -6.47 -5.84
C LEU A 100 6.75 -5.01 -5.40
N ASN A 101 5.53 -4.49 -5.54
CA ASN A 101 5.19 -3.13 -5.18
C ASN A 101 4.18 -3.11 -4.04
N ASP A 102 2.91 -2.83 -4.32
CA ASP A 102 1.90 -2.69 -3.29
C ASP A 102 1.19 -4.03 -2.95
N GLY A 103 0.70 -4.15 -1.71
CA GLY A 103 0.05 -5.34 -1.18
C GLY A 103 -1.09 -5.02 -0.22
N PHE A 104 -2.06 -5.94 -0.14
CA PHE A 104 -3.25 -5.82 0.69
C PHE A 104 -3.79 -7.20 1.07
N VAL A 105 -4.34 -7.31 2.27
CA VAL A 105 -5.04 -8.50 2.73
C VAL A 105 -6.52 -8.20 2.83
N ASP A 106 -7.35 -9.00 2.17
CA ASP A 106 -8.80 -8.83 2.25
C ASP A 106 -9.41 -9.41 3.53
N ALA A 107 -10.69 -9.13 3.77
CA ALA A 107 -11.42 -9.61 4.95
C ALA A 107 -11.56 -11.15 5.02
N ARG A 108 -11.21 -11.88 3.96
CA ARG A 108 -11.15 -13.36 3.92
C ARG A 108 -9.72 -13.88 4.14
N GLY A 109 -8.78 -13.00 4.45
CA GLY A 109 -7.38 -13.34 4.74
C GLY A 109 -6.54 -13.67 3.50
N ARG A 110 -7.03 -13.36 2.29
CA ARG A 110 -6.28 -13.56 1.04
C ARG A 110 -5.33 -12.40 0.82
N LEU A 111 -4.06 -12.70 0.58
CA LEU A 111 -3.06 -11.70 0.19
C LEU A 111 -3.15 -11.44 -1.32
N TRP A 112 -3.29 -10.16 -1.66
CA TRP A 112 -3.27 -9.61 -3.01
C TRP A 112 -2.09 -8.64 -3.12
N PHE A 113 -1.38 -8.64 -4.23
CA PHE A 113 -0.23 -7.75 -4.41
C PHE A 113 0.14 -7.58 -5.87
N GLY A 114 0.84 -6.49 -6.19
CA GLY A 114 1.33 -6.19 -7.53
C GLY A 114 2.82 -6.45 -7.70
N SER A 115 3.23 -6.85 -8.90
CA SER A 115 4.60 -6.72 -9.41
C SER A 115 4.70 -5.57 -10.42
N MET A 116 5.92 -5.13 -10.73
CA MET A 116 6.17 -4.10 -11.74
C MET A 116 7.63 -4.11 -12.20
N ASP A 117 7.90 -3.53 -13.35
CA ASP A 117 9.26 -3.17 -13.77
C ASP A 117 9.88 -2.16 -12.78
N ASP A 118 11.04 -2.48 -12.20
CA ASP A 118 11.68 -1.57 -11.24
C ASP A 118 12.19 -0.27 -11.89
N ALA A 119 12.41 -0.29 -13.21
CA ALA A 119 12.75 0.90 -13.98
C ALA A 119 11.52 1.79 -14.29
N GLU A 120 10.31 1.29 -14.06
CA GLU A 120 9.04 2.00 -14.30
C GLU A 120 8.79 2.33 -15.79
N GLU A 121 9.34 1.51 -16.70
CA GLU A 121 9.28 1.73 -18.15
C GLU A 121 8.39 0.71 -18.86
N ALA A 122 8.53 -0.57 -18.54
CA ALA A 122 7.86 -1.67 -19.22
C ALA A 122 6.52 -2.06 -18.55
N PRO A 123 5.47 -2.39 -19.32
CA PRO A 123 4.22 -2.91 -18.78
C PRO A 123 4.31 -4.40 -18.41
N SER A 124 5.28 -4.76 -17.56
CA SER A 124 5.53 -6.14 -17.10
C SER A 124 4.91 -6.47 -15.75
N GLY A 125 4.17 -5.54 -15.15
CA GLY A 125 3.53 -5.70 -13.87
C GLY A 125 2.28 -6.57 -13.92
N THR A 126 2.06 -7.32 -12.85
CA THR A 126 0.97 -8.28 -12.70
C THR A 126 0.33 -8.15 -11.31
N LEU A 127 -1.00 -8.17 -11.25
CA LEU A 127 -1.77 -8.36 -10.03
C LEU A 127 -1.82 -9.84 -9.68
N TYR A 128 -1.38 -10.18 -8.47
CA TYR A 128 -1.36 -11.53 -7.92
C TYR A 128 -2.33 -11.70 -6.75
N ARG A 129 -2.71 -12.95 -6.53
CA ARG A 129 -3.33 -13.42 -5.30
C ARG A 129 -2.63 -14.68 -4.82
N VAL A 130 -2.37 -14.78 -3.52
CA VAL A 130 -1.86 -16.02 -2.93
C VAL A 130 -2.96 -17.09 -2.83
N ASN A 131 -2.65 -18.33 -3.21
CA ASN A 131 -3.54 -19.48 -3.04
C ASN A 131 -3.33 -20.20 -1.70
N GLU A 132 -4.13 -21.22 -1.43
CA GLU A 132 -4.06 -22.02 -0.19
C GLU A 132 -2.71 -22.73 0.02
N GLN A 133 -1.90 -22.91 -1.03
CA GLN A 133 -0.57 -23.50 -0.96
C GLN A 133 0.54 -22.45 -0.77
N GLY A 134 0.20 -21.18 -0.61
CA GLY A 134 1.17 -20.08 -0.46
C GLY A 134 1.79 -19.62 -1.77
N ALA A 135 1.31 -20.10 -2.93
CA ALA A 135 1.81 -19.72 -4.24
C ALA A 135 1.09 -18.48 -4.79
N ALA A 136 1.84 -17.61 -5.47
CA ALA A 136 1.30 -16.44 -6.16
C ALA A 136 0.63 -16.84 -7.48
N ILE A 137 -0.66 -16.52 -7.63
CA ILE A 137 -1.46 -16.80 -8.84
C ILE A 137 -1.78 -15.48 -9.53
N ALA A 138 -1.33 -15.31 -10.77
CA ALA A 138 -1.62 -14.13 -11.59
C ALA A 138 -3.14 -13.99 -11.79
N GLN A 139 -3.64 -12.76 -11.69
CA GLN A 139 -5.06 -12.42 -11.80
C GLN A 139 -5.34 -11.50 -12.99
N ASP A 140 -4.45 -10.53 -13.22
CA ASP A 140 -4.53 -9.55 -14.30
C ASP A 140 -3.14 -8.96 -14.54
N ASP A 141 -2.77 -8.66 -15.78
CA ASP A 141 -1.42 -8.23 -16.18
C ASP A 141 -1.44 -6.97 -17.08
N ASP A 142 -0.30 -6.67 -17.72
CA ASP A 142 -0.09 -5.49 -18.57
C ASP A 142 -0.20 -4.18 -17.79
N TYR A 143 0.51 -4.09 -16.65
CA TYR A 143 0.63 -2.87 -15.84
C TYR A 143 2.06 -2.31 -15.90
N VAL A 144 2.23 -0.99 -15.99
CA VAL A 144 3.57 -0.38 -15.86
C VAL A 144 3.98 -0.28 -14.39
N ILE A 145 3.10 0.27 -13.56
CA ILE A 145 3.27 0.38 -12.11
C ILE A 145 1.96 -0.05 -11.46
N THR A 146 2.00 -1.16 -10.74
CA THR A 146 0.83 -1.71 -10.04
C THR A 146 0.66 -1.05 -8.68
N ASN A 147 -0.51 -0.50 -8.41
CA ASN A 147 -0.81 0.10 -7.10
C ASN A 147 -2.23 -0.17 -6.62
N GLY A 148 -2.43 -0.06 -5.32
CA GLY A 148 -3.43 -0.90 -4.68
C GLY A 148 -2.95 -2.37 -4.64
N PRO A 149 -3.73 -3.29 -4.07
CA PRO A 149 -5.19 -3.24 -4.16
C PRO A 149 -5.88 -2.76 -2.87
N ALA A 150 -7.16 -2.45 -2.99
CA ALA A 150 -8.10 -2.32 -1.88
C ALA A 150 -9.44 -2.96 -2.23
N MET A 151 -10.31 -3.18 -1.25
CA MET A 151 -11.57 -3.91 -1.46
C MET A 151 -12.75 -3.20 -0.81
N SER A 152 -13.92 -3.27 -1.49
CA SER A 152 -15.19 -2.77 -0.96
C SER A 152 -15.55 -3.47 0.36
N PRO A 153 -16.31 -2.82 1.27
CA PRO A 153 -16.67 -3.40 2.57
C PRO A 153 -17.41 -4.74 2.49
N ASP A 154 -18.16 -4.97 1.42
CA ASP A 154 -18.87 -6.23 1.17
C ASP A 154 -18.00 -7.32 0.54
N GLY A 155 -16.73 -7.02 0.24
CA GLY A 155 -15.78 -7.94 -0.36
C GLY A 155 -16.04 -8.29 -1.82
N ARG A 156 -16.91 -7.54 -2.52
CA ARG A 156 -17.36 -7.86 -3.88
C ARG A 156 -16.69 -7.06 -4.98
N THR A 157 -16.00 -5.97 -4.65
CA THR A 157 -15.26 -5.15 -5.62
C THR A 157 -13.83 -4.96 -5.16
N LEU A 158 -12.87 -5.35 -6.01
CA LEU A 158 -11.45 -5.06 -5.83
C LEU A 158 -11.06 -3.86 -6.70
N TYR A 159 -10.30 -2.94 -6.14
CA TYR A 159 -9.75 -1.77 -6.82
C TYR A 159 -8.24 -1.93 -6.98
N HIS A 160 -7.74 -1.64 -8.19
CA HIS A 160 -6.32 -1.72 -8.53
C HIS A 160 -6.02 -0.70 -9.62
N ASN A 161 -4.87 -0.04 -9.59
CA ASN A 161 -4.55 1.01 -10.54
C ASN A 161 -3.25 0.75 -11.30
N ASP A 162 -3.19 1.35 -12.48
CA ASP A 162 -1.94 1.59 -13.20
C ASP A 162 -1.57 3.07 -13.03
N THR A 163 -0.50 3.33 -12.28
CA THR A 163 -0.04 4.69 -11.98
C THR A 163 0.29 5.46 -13.26
N MET A 164 0.95 4.84 -14.25
CA MET A 164 1.41 5.50 -15.46
C MET A 164 0.28 5.78 -16.44
N ARG A 165 -0.73 4.91 -16.48
CA ARG A 165 -1.95 5.15 -17.26
C ARG A 165 -2.92 6.11 -16.58
N ARG A 166 -2.71 6.43 -15.29
CA ARG A 166 -3.58 7.27 -14.46
C ARG A 166 -5.02 6.74 -14.37
N VAL A 167 -5.15 5.42 -14.36
CA VAL A 167 -6.45 4.74 -14.35
C VAL A 167 -6.54 3.81 -13.16
N VAL A 168 -7.66 3.92 -12.45
CA VAL A 168 -8.07 3.00 -11.38
C VAL A 168 -9.12 2.07 -11.98
N TYR A 169 -8.86 0.77 -11.89
CA TYR A 169 -9.77 -0.28 -12.31
C TYR A 169 -10.56 -0.83 -11.12
N ALA A 170 -11.76 -1.30 -11.40
CA ALA A 170 -12.56 -2.14 -10.50
C ALA A 170 -12.78 -3.52 -11.12
N PHE A 171 -12.83 -4.53 -10.27
CA PHE A 171 -13.11 -5.92 -10.61
C PHE A 171 -14.20 -6.47 -9.70
N ASP A 172 -15.09 -7.28 -10.26
CA ASP A 172 -16.01 -8.07 -9.46
C ASP A 172 -15.27 -9.27 -8.87
N VAL A 173 -15.48 -9.52 -7.58
CA VAL A 173 -14.79 -10.58 -6.82
C VAL A 173 -15.79 -11.68 -6.47
N ALA A 174 -15.57 -12.87 -7.03
CA ALA A 174 -16.36 -14.05 -6.69
C ALA A 174 -16.02 -14.58 -5.28
N ALA A 175 -16.82 -15.52 -4.77
CA ALA A 175 -16.61 -16.08 -3.43
C ALA A 175 -15.25 -16.81 -3.30
N ASP A 176 -14.82 -17.51 -4.34
CA ASP A 176 -13.50 -18.12 -4.42
C ASP A 176 -12.37 -17.10 -4.68
N GLY A 177 -12.73 -15.84 -4.91
CA GLY A 177 -11.84 -14.71 -5.20
C GLY A 177 -11.41 -14.60 -6.65
N THR A 178 -12.07 -15.30 -7.57
CA THR A 178 -11.85 -15.09 -9.00
C THR A 178 -12.28 -13.67 -9.37
N LEU A 179 -11.42 -12.96 -10.11
CA LEU A 179 -11.72 -11.63 -10.63
C LEU A 179 -12.45 -11.71 -11.97
N SER A 180 -13.38 -10.80 -12.19
CA SER A 180 -14.07 -10.62 -13.47
C SER A 180 -14.54 -9.17 -13.63
N GLY A 181 -15.15 -8.81 -14.76
CA GLY A 181 -15.79 -7.51 -14.91
C GLY A 181 -14.85 -6.30 -14.80
N LYS A 182 -13.59 -6.42 -15.25
CA LYS A 182 -12.61 -5.33 -15.28
C LYS A 182 -13.21 -4.11 -15.97
N ARG A 183 -13.25 -2.99 -15.26
CA ARG A 183 -13.81 -1.71 -15.74
C ARG A 183 -13.03 -0.55 -15.17
N ILE A 184 -13.04 0.58 -15.87
CA ILE A 184 -12.51 1.84 -15.31
C ILE A 184 -13.46 2.28 -14.19
N PHE A 185 -12.92 2.41 -12.99
CA PHE A 185 -13.60 3.02 -11.85
C PHE A 185 -13.42 4.53 -11.86
N ALA A 186 -12.18 4.99 -12.01
CA ALA A 186 -11.84 6.40 -12.08
C ALA A 186 -10.61 6.63 -12.97
N ALA A 187 -10.54 7.80 -13.60
CA ALA A 187 -9.36 8.29 -14.29
C ALA A 187 -8.89 9.57 -13.60
N ILE A 188 -7.62 9.61 -13.18
CA ILE A 188 -7.07 10.74 -12.45
C ILE A 188 -6.83 11.90 -13.42
N SER A 189 -7.41 13.06 -13.09
CA SER A 189 -7.25 14.29 -13.84
C SER A 189 -6.30 15.26 -13.13
N GLY A 190 -5.72 16.19 -13.89
CA GLY A 190 -4.77 17.17 -13.36
C GLY A 190 -3.40 16.59 -13.03
N ASP A 191 -2.76 17.18 -12.01
CA ASP A 191 -1.43 16.78 -11.56
C ASP A 191 -1.50 15.57 -10.62
N GLY A 192 -0.47 14.73 -10.73
CA GLY A 192 -0.28 13.52 -9.93
C GLY A 192 -0.69 12.23 -10.64
N HIS A 193 -0.32 11.11 -10.03
CA HIS A 193 -0.60 9.76 -10.51
C HIS A 193 -1.19 8.92 -9.38
N PRO A 194 -2.17 8.05 -9.63
CA PRO A 194 -2.76 7.20 -8.60
C PRO A 194 -1.70 6.26 -8.05
N ASP A 195 -1.57 6.24 -6.74
CA ASP A 195 -0.61 5.41 -6.01
C ASP A 195 -1.40 4.47 -5.07
N GLY A 196 -0.96 4.23 -3.85
CA GLY A 196 -1.68 3.44 -2.86
C GLY A 196 -3.07 3.97 -2.50
N MET A 197 -3.98 3.05 -2.16
CA MET A 197 -5.38 3.34 -1.86
C MET A 197 -5.91 2.57 -0.64
N ALA A 198 -7.01 3.05 -0.08
CA ALA A 198 -7.77 2.38 0.98
C ALA A 198 -9.28 2.66 0.81
N VAL A 199 -10.14 1.79 1.34
CA VAL A 199 -11.60 1.95 1.26
C VAL A 199 -12.17 2.12 2.67
N ASP A 200 -12.96 3.17 2.88
CA ASP A 200 -13.63 3.40 4.16
C ASP A 200 -14.87 2.51 4.35
N ALA A 201 -15.43 2.50 5.55
CA ALA A 201 -16.58 1.67 5.91
C ALA A 201 -17.87 2.02 5.13
N ASP A 202 -17.95 3.23 4.58
CA ASP A 202 -19.06 3.69 3.75
C ASP A 202 -18.86 3.33 2.26
N GLY A 203 -17.72 2.71 1.92
CA GLY A 203 -17.38 2.26 0.56
C GLY A 203 -16.70 3.32 -0.31
N PHE A 204 -16.31 4.47 0.24
CA PHE A 204 -15.55 5.45 -0.53
C PHE A 204 -14.10 5.01 -0.68
N VAL A 205 -13.55 5.19 -1.88
CA VAL A 205 -12.18 4.83 -2.22
C VAL A 205 -11.30 6.07 -2.07
N TRP A 206 -10.31 5.99 -1.18
CA TRP A 206 -9.33 7.03 -0.94
C TRP A 206 -8.03 6.68 -1.66
N ILE A 207 -7.51 7.60 -2.45
CA ILE A 207 -6.38 7.36 -3.36
C ILE A 207 -5.32 8.42 -3.13
N ALA A 208 -4.12 8.00 -2.74
CA ALA A 208 -2.96 8.87 -2.67
C ALA A 208 -2.49 9.21 -4.10
N LEU A 209 -2.05 10.46 -4.30
CA LEU A 209 -1.53 10.90 -5.60
C LEU A 209 -0.05 11.28 -5.53
N PHE A 210 0.79 10.47 -6.18
CA PHE A 210 2.22 10.74 -6.32
C PHE A 210 2.45 11.92 -7.26
N GLY A 211 3.14 12.96 -6.78
CA GLY A 211 3.29 14.24 -7.46
C GLY A 211 2.03 15.11 -7.43
N GLY A 212 0.98 14.68 -6.74
CA GLY A 212 -0.33 15.33 -6.72
C GLY A 212 -0.62 16.18 -5.48
N TRP A 213 0.25 16.16 -4.46
CA TRP A 213 0.12 16.93 -3.21
C TRP A 213 -1.16 16.65 -2.42
N ARG A 214 -1.84 15.52 -2.67
CA ARG A 214 -3.15 15.25 -2.07
C ARG A 214 -3.49 13.77 -2.04
N ILE A 215 -4.50 13.49 -1.23
CA ILE A 215 -5.33 12.30 -1.34
C ILE A 215 -6.67 12.71 -1.93
N GLU A 216 -7.22 11.89 -2.81
CA GLU A 216 -8.55 12.07 -3.37
C GLU A 216 -9.51 11.02 -2.83
N ARG A 217 -10.76 11.41 -2.54
CA ARG A 217 -11.83 10.51 -2.08
C ARG A 217 -12.89 10.39 -3.15
N TYR A 218 -13.14 9.17 -3.60
CA TYR A 218 -14.10 8.83 -4.64
C TYR A 218 -15.30 8.09 -4.05
N SER A 219 -16.50 8.41 -4.53
CA SER A 219 -17.72 7.66 -4.22
C SER A 219 -17.64 6.23 -4.77
N PRO A 220 -18.48 5.29 -4.28
CA PRO A 220 -18.59 3.95 -4.88
C PRO A 220 -18.93 3.96 -6.39
N ALA A 221 -19.46 5.07 -6.91
CA ALA A 221 -19.77 5.26 -8.32
C ALA A 221 -18.58 5.79 -9.16
N GLY A 222 -17.43 6.06 -8.54
CA GLY A 222 -16.24 6.59 -9.23
C GLY A 222 -16.22 8.11 -9.36
N GLU A 223 -17.05 8.83 -8.60
CA GLU A 223 -17.09 10.30 -8.62
C GLU A 223 -16.17 10.88 -7.55
N LEU A 224 -15.31 11.83 -7.91
CA LEU A 224 -14.50 12.57 -6.94
C LEU A 224 -15.42 13.43 -6.05
N VAL A 225 -15.39 13.19 -4.73
CA VAL A 225 -16.24 13.90 -3.76
C VAL A 225 -15.49 14.79 -2.79
N ASP A 226 -14.20 14.52 -2.54
CA ASP A 226 -13.39 15.30 -1.60
C ASP A 226 -11.89 15.13 -1.88
N GLN A 227 -11.09 16.03 -1.32
CA GLN A 227 -9.62 16.00 -1.42
C GLN A 227 -8.99 16.44 -0.09
N VAL A 228 -7.88 15.80 0.28
CA VAL A 228 -7.08 16.16 1.45
C VAL A 228 -5.70 16.63 0.98
N PRO A 229 -5.35 17.92 1.11
CA PRO A 229 -4.04 18.41 0.72
C PRO A 229 -2.96 17.97 1.71
N LEU A 230 -1.76 17.70 1.20
CA LEU A 230 -0.55 17.40 1.95
C LEU A 230 0.56 18.41 1.63
N PRO A 231 1.49 18.67 2.57
CA PRO A 231 2.62 19.58 2.36
C PRO A 231 3.77 18.93 1.57
N CYS A 232 3.56 17.76 0.96
CA CYS A 232 4.54 17.00 0.20
C CYS A 232 3.91 16.49 -1.10
N ALA A 233 4.62 16.64 -2.21
CA ALA A 233 4.14 16.31 -3.55
C ALA A 233 3.84 14.82 -3.72
N ASN A 234 4.77 13.99 -3.25
CA ASN A 234 4.78 12.55 -3.48
C ASN A 234 4.07 11.84 -2.32
N VAL A 235 2.74 11.85 -2.37
CA VAL A 235 1.88 11.10 -1.46
C VAL A 235 1.75 9.69 -2.00
N THR A 236 2.17 8.69 -1.23
CA THR A 236 2.35 7.32 -1.76
C THR A 236 1.21 6.41 -1.38
N LYS A 237 0.87 6.29 -0.09
CA LYS A 237 -0.21 5.41 0.36
C LYS A 237 -0.78 5.87 1.69
N LEU A 238 -1.95 5.32 2.03
CA LEU A 238 -2.65 5.57 3.27
C LEU A 238 -3.21 4.30 3.92
N ALA A 239 -3.37 4.33 5.23
CA ALA A 239 -4.08 3.32 6.00
C ALA A 239 -4.88 3.95 7.15
N PHE A 240 -6.03 3.37 7.45
CA PHE A 240 -6.83 3.75 8.60
C PHE A 240 -6.34 3.03 9.86
N GLY A 241 -6.39 3.73 11.00
CA GLY A 241 -5.96 3.23 12.29
C GLY A 241 -6.55 4.06 13.45
N GLY A 242 -6.00 3.82 14.65
CA GLY A 242 -6.61 4.24 15.91
C GLY A 242 -7.79 3.35 16.31
N ASP A 243 -8.23 3.46 17.56
CA ASP A 243 -9.27 2.59 18.14
C ASP A 243 -10.62 2.70 17.43
N ASP A 244 -10.92 3.86 16.84
CA ASP A 244 -12.15 4.13 16.09
C ASP A 244 -11.97 4.05 14.57
N LEU A 245 -10.76 3.68 14.11
CA LEU A 245 -10.37 3.60 12.70
C LEU A 245 -10.60 4.88 11.88
N GLN A 246 -10.74 6.07 12.48
CA GLN A 246 -10.85 7.32 11.71
C GLN A 246 -9.56 8.13 11.68
N THR A 247 -8.45 7.64 12.25
CA THR A 247 -7.14 8.25 12.03
C THR A 247 -6.54 7.65 10.77
N VAL A 248 -6.26 8.49 9.77
CA VAL A 248 -5.58 8.08 8.55
C VAL A 248 -4.09 8.37 8.73
N TYR A 249 -3.26 7.37 8.50
CA TYR A 249 -1.81 7.51 8.36
C TYR A 249 -1.44 7.53 6.88
N VAL A 250 -0.51 8.40 6.51
CA VAL A 250 -0.14 8.65 5.12
C VAL A 250 1.37 8.62 4.97
N SER A 251 1.86 7.74 4.12
CA SER A 251 3.26 7.73 3.71
C SER A 251 3.51 8.73 2.58
N THR A 252 4.71 9.31 2.57
CA THR A 252 5.17 10.18 1.49
C THR A 252 6.60 9.82 1.11
N ALA A 253 7.07 10.30 -0.04
CA ALA A 253 8.39 10.01 -0.57
C ALA A 253 9.16 11.29 -0.92
N TRP A 254 10.49 11.19 -1.01
CA TRP A 254 11.29 12.19 -1.71
C TRP A 254 11.83 11.71 -3.06
N LYS A 255 11.66 10.42 -3.42
CA LYS A 255 12.05 9.85 -4.72
C LYS A 255 11.63 10.76 -5.87
N GLY A 256 12.57 11.05 -6.78
CA GLY A 256 12.33 11.91 -7.95
C GLY A 256 12.40 13.42 -7.68
N LEU A 257 12.40 13.87 -6.41
CA LEU A 257 12.59 15.28 -6.08
C LEU A 257 14.07 15.67 -6.16
N THR A 258 14.35 16.81 -6.79
CA THR A 258 15.66 17.45 -6.77
C THR A 258 16.03 17.93 -5.37
N ALA A 259 17.32 18.21 -5.14
CA ALA A 259 17.77 18.82 -3.89
C ALA A 259 17.10 20.17 -3.58
N VAL A 260 16.73 20.93 -4.63
CA VAL A 260 16.01 22.22 -4.47
C VAL A 260 14.58 21.97 -4.01
N GLU A 261 13.85 21.05 -4.62
CA GLU A 261 12.48 20.72 -4.24
C GLU A 261 12.41 20.14 -2.82
N ARG A 262 13.36 19.28 -2.45
CA ARG A 262 13.45 18.73 -1.08
C ARG A 262 13.66 19.81 -0.02
N ARG A 263 14.40 20.89 -0.34
CA ARG A 263 14.51 22.03 0.59
C ARG A 263 13.20 22.80 0.76
N HIS A 264 12.35 22.84 -0.27
CA HIS A 264 11.02 23.44 -0.20
C HIS A 264 9.98 22.49 0.41
N GLN A 265 10.27 21.19 0.46
CA GLN A 265 9.44 20.15 1.04
C GLN A 265 10.21 19.42 2.15
N PRO A 266 10.54 20.09 3.27
CA PRO A 266 11.41 19.53 4.30
C PRO A 266 10.87 18.27 4.99
N GLN A 267 9.58 17.99 4.83
CA GLN A 267 8.90 16.80 5.36
C GLN A 267 8.68 15.70 4.31
N ALA A 268 9.19 15.86 3.08
CA ALA A 268 9.10 14.83 2.04
C ALA A 268 9.79 13.54 2.50
N GLY A 269 9.10 12.40 2.36
CA GLY A 269 9.54 11.15 2.96
C GLY A 269 9.05 10.94 4.39
N GLY A 270 8.18 11.79 4.92
CA GLY A 270 7.60 11.67 6.26
C GLY A 270 6.33 10.84 6.31
N LEU A 271 5.99 10.36 7.51
CA LEU A 271 4.68 9.81 7.86
C LEU A 271 3.79 10.92 8.42
N PHE A 272 2.59 11.04 7.88
CA PHE A 272 1.59 12.03 8.28
C PHE A 272 0.37 11.34 8.89
N SER A 273 -0.44 12.10 9.62
CA SER A 273 -1.77 11.67 10.01
C SER A 273 -2.81 12.79 9.90
N PHE A 274 -4.07 12.40 9.71
CA PHE A 274 -5.24 13.29 9.83
C PHE A 274 -6.47 12.49 10.26
N ARG A 275 -7.56 13.19 10.58
CA ARG A 275 -8.85 12.56 10.92
C ARG A 275 -9.79 12.52 9.71
N ALA A 276 -10.25 11.32 9.37
CA ALA A 276 -11.25 11.09 8.34
C ALA A 276 -12.68 11.34 8.85
N PRO A 277 -13.63 11.67 7.95
CA PRO A 277 -15.04 11.84 8.30
C PRO A 277 -15.77 10.50 8.55
N ALA A 278 -15.18 9.38 8.14
CA ALA A 278 -15.69 8.03 8.31
C ALA A 278 -14.57 7.10 8.78
N ALA A 279 -14.94 6.02 9.46
CA ALA A 279 -14.01 4.99 9.86
C ALA A 279 -13.54 4.17 8.65
N GLY A 280 -12.30 3.72 8.70
CA GLY A 280 -11.79 2.72 7.77
C GLY A 280 -12.31 1.32 8.04
N GLN A 281 -11.84 0.38 7.23
CA GLN A 281 -11.98 -1.04 7.51
C GLN A 281 -10.82 -1.52 8.39
N ALA A 282 -11.09 -2.52 9.24
CA ALA A 282 -10.05 -3.12 10.07
C ALA A 282 -8.99 -3.82 9.22
N GLN A 283 -7.71 -3.64 9.56
CA GLN A 283 -6.61 -4.34 8.91
C GLN A 283 -6.77 -5.85 9.10
N ALA A 284 -6.99 -6.58 7.99
CA ALA A 284 -7.04 -8.02 8.00
C ALA A 284 -5.63 -8.64 8.12
N ARG A 285 -5.60 -9.90 8.53
CA ARG A 285 -4.37 -10.72 8.62
C ARG A 285 -4.41 -11.79 7.55
N CYS A 286 -3.25 -12.13 7.00
CA CYS A 286 -3.14 -13.18 6.02
C CYS A 286 -3.30 -14.53 6.71
N THR A 287 -4.35 -15.27 6.34
CA THR A 287 -4.66 -16.61 6.87
C THR A 287 -4.58 -17.68 5.78
N VAL A 288 -4.45 -17.27 4.51
CA VAL A 288 -4.38 -18.19 3.36
C VAL A 288 -2.92 -18.40 2.95
N GLY A 289 -2.48 -19.65 2.91
CA GLY A 289 -1.20 -20.06 2.33
C GLY A 289 0.01 -20.06 3.29
N PHE A 290 -0.07 -19.41 4.45
CA PHE A 290 1.08 -19.24 5.36
C PHE A 290 0.84 -19.66 6.82
N GLU A 291 -0.33 -20.22 7.12
CA GLU A 291 -0.59 -20.85 8.42
C GLU A 291 0.07 -22.25 8.45
N ARG A 292 0.99 -22.45 9.40
CA ARG A 292 1.49 -23.75 9.84
C ARG A 292 1.49 -23.79 11.35
#